data_AF-A0A0Q8UMS1-F1
#
_entry.id   AF-A0A0Q8UMS1-F1
#
_cell.length_a   1.000
_cell.length_b   1.000
_cell.length_c   1.000
_cell.angle_alpha   90.00
_cell.angle_beta   90.00
_cell.angle_gamma   90.00
#
_symmetry.space_group_name_H-M   'P 1'
#
loop_
_entity.id
_entity.type
_entity.pdbx_description
1 polymer ?
#
loop_
_entity_poly.entity_id
_entity_poly.type
_entity_poly.pdbx_seq_one_letter_code
_entity_poly.pdbx_strand_id
1 'polypeptide(L)'
;MSTSARDRLVAAAFELFEGQGYDATTVDEIATLAGTGRSTFFRHFRGKEEVVLPDHEALLARLADRLTVASPGGSETALREATAMVLTQYLAEGETARARYRLASSVPAIRDREVASVQRYVRLFSQHVHGWLDQEPDGPLRAELVASSVVIAHNHVLRRWLRGETDDPHAELDGALTLALDLLRGPVAPEQPTIVITGGAEDVDEVVRRVREALGPGKNQGRSGLGPA
;
A
#
# COMPACT_ATOMS: atom_id res chain seq x y z
N MET A 1 -6.93 25.80 -18.90
CA MET A 1 -6.17 26.00 -17.65
C MET A 1 -4.72 26.27 -18.02
N SER A 2 -4.04 27.22 -17.38
CA SER A 2 -2.63 27.48 -17.66
C SER A 2 -1.80 26.30 -17.16
N THR A 3 -1.20 25.53 -18.07
CA THR A 3 -0.32 24.39 -17.75
C THR A 3 0.90 24.89 -16.98
N SER A 4 1.16 24.33 -15.80
CA SER A 4 2.22 24.83 -14.92
C SER A 4 3.60 24.69 -15.58
N ALA A 5 4.60 25.45 -15.11
CA ALA A 5 5.98 25.30 -15.62
C ALA A 5 6.51 23.87 -15.40
N ARG A 6 6.14 23.23 -14.29
CA ARG A 6 6.45 21.83 -14.00
C ARG A 6 5.85 20.91 -15.06
N ASP A 7 4.57 21.07 -15.39
CA ASP A 7 3.89 20.20 -16.36
C ASP A 7 4.46 20.36 -17.78
N ARG A 8 4.83 21.59 -18.19
CA ARG A 8 5.50 21.82 -19.47
C ARG A 8 6.87 21.16 -19.54
N LEU A 9 7.63 21.20 -18.45
CA LEU A 9 8.93 20.52 -18.35
C LEU A 9 8.79 18.99 -18.44
N VAL A 10 7.77 18.42 -17.78
CA VAL A 10 7.47 16.99 -17.86
C VAL A 10 7.12 16.59 -19.29
N ALA A 11 6.21 17.32 -19.94
CA ALA A 11 5.81 17.05 -21.33
C ALA A 11 7.01 17.11 -22.29
N ALA A 12 7.83 18.16 -22.21
CA ALA A 12 9.02 18.31 -23.03
C ALA A 12 10.05 17.18 -22.81
N ALA A 13 10.21 16.72 -21.56
CA ALA A 13 11.10 15.62 -21.26
C ALA A 13 10.64 14.30 -21.89
N PHE A 14 9.35 13.96 -21.77
CA PHE A 14 8.81 12.76 -22.42
C PHE A 14 8.94 12.83 -23.93
N GLU A 15 8.65 13.98 -24.56
CA GLU A 15 8.81 14.18 -25.99
C GLU A 15 10.25 13.92 -26.46
N LEU A 16 11.24 14.49 -25.77
CA LEU A 16 12.65 14.29 -26.10
C LEU A 16 13.12 12.86 -25.82
N PHE A 17 12.69 12.25 -24.71
CA PHE A 17 13.06 10.88 -24.39
C PHE A 17 12.51 9.89 -25.42
N GLU A 18 11.31 10.11 -25.95
CA GLU A 18 10.74 9.30 -27.02
C GLU A 18 11.41 9.57 -28.38
N GLY A 19 11.76 10.82 -28.67
CA GLY A 19 12.35 11.20 -29.95
C GLY A 19 13.81 10.82 -30.13
N GLN A 20 14.66 11.03 -29.11
CA GLN A 20 16.12 10.84 -29.22
C GLN A 20 16.72 9.96 -28.11
N GLY A 21 15.90 9.50 -27.16
CA GLY A 21 16.33 8.66 -26.05
C GLY A 21 16.76 9.43 -24.80
N TYR A 22 16.67 8.75 -23.66
CA TYR A 22 16.98 9.33 -22.35
C TYR A 22 18.43 9.83 -22.23
N ASP A 23 19.42 9.03 -22.66
CA ASP A 23 20.83 9.36 -22.47
C ASP A 23 21.29 10.55 -23.32
N ALA A 24 20.80 10.65 -24.56
CA ALA A 24 21.09 11.75 -25.48
C ALA A 24 20.43 13.07 -25.06
N THR A 25 19.37 13.03 -24.25
CA THR A 25 18.62 14.22 -23.84
C THR A 25 19.28 14.96 -22.67
N THR A 26 19.39 16.27 -22.80
CA THR A 26 19.97 17.18 -21.81
C THR A 26 18.90 18.03 -21.10
N VAL A 27 19.25 18.52 -19.90
CA VAL A 27 18.38 19.46 -19.15
C VAL A 27 18.13 20.75 -19.91
N ASP A 28 19.12 21.23 -20.67
CA ASP A 28 19.01 22.46 -21.44
C ASP A 28 18.00 22.29 -22.58
N GLU A 29 18.05 21.17 -23.32
CA GLU A 29 17.07 20.86 -24.37
C GLU A 29 15.65 20.78 -23.81
N ILE A 30 15.46 20.12 -22.66
CA ILE A 30 14.15 20.03 -21.99
C ILE A 30 13.65 21.43 -21.63
N ALA A 31 14.50 22.25 -21.01
CA ALA A 31 14.12 23.60 -20.59
C ALA A 31 13.75 24.47 -21.79
N THR A 32 14.56 24.42 -22.86
CA THR A 32 14.33 25.13 -24.13
C THR A 32 13.01 24.71 -24.77
N LEU A 33 12.76 23.39 -24.92
CA LEU A 33 11.51 22.88 -25.50
C LEU A 33 10.28 23.27 -24.67
N ALA A 34 10.40 23.26 -23.34
CA ALA A 34 9.33 23.69 -22.43
C ALA A 34 9.05 25.21 -22.41
N GLY A 35 9.85 26.00 -23.14
CA GLY A 35 9.80 27.47 -23.12
C GLY A 35 10.17 28.05 -21.75
N THR A 36 11.13 27.44 -21.06
CA THR A 36 11.60 27.85 -19.74
C THR A 36 13.14 27.96 -19.71
N GLY A 37 13.70 28.49 -18.61
CA GLY A 37 15.14 28.52 -18.40
C GLY A 37 15.64 27.35 -17.56
N ARG A 38 16.93 27.01 -17.68
CA ARG A 38 17.62 25.99 -16.85
C ARG A 38 17.41 26.20 -15.34
N SER A 39 17.39 27.45 -14.87
CA SER A 39 17.12 27.78 -13.46
C SER A 39 15.70 27.39 -13.03
N THR A 40 14.72 27.49 -13.94
CA THR A 40 13.36 27.03 -13.70
C THR A 40 13.29 25.51 -13.63
N PHE A 41 14.03 24.80 -14.47
CA PHE A 41 14.15 23.33 -14.36
C PHE A 41 14.64 22.93 -12.97
N PHE A 42 15.78 23.47 -12.52
CA PHE A 42 16.39 23.08 -11.25
C PHE A 42 15.60 23.52 -10.00
N ARG A 43 14.68 24.48 -10.15
CA ARG A 43 13.71 24.81 -9.09
C ARG A 43 12.70 23.68 -8.87
N HIS A 44 12.41 22.87 -9.89
CA HIS A 44 11.42 21.80 -9.83
C HIS A 44 12.04 20.40 -9.71
N PHE A 45 13.22 20.19 -10.29
CA PHE A 45 13.84 18.86 -10.40
C PHE A 45 15.35 18.92 -10.16
N ARG A 46 15.90 17.95 -9.43
CA ARG A 46 17.35 17.84 -9.18
C ARG A 46 18.13 17.32 -10.39
N GLY A 47 17.44 16.61 -11.29
CA GLY A 47 18.02 16.00 -12.48
C GLY A 47 16.94 15.46 -13.42
N LYS A 48 17.34 15.02 -14.61
CA LYS A 48 16.41 14.51 -15.64
C LYS A 48 15.71 13.21 -15.22
N GLU A 49 16.33 12.44 -14.33
CA GLU A 49 15.76 11.24 -13.71
C GLU A 49 14.54 11.54 -12.82
N GLU A 50 14.46 12.73 -12.26
CA GLU A 50 13.34 13.10 -11.38
C GLU A 50 12.14 13.64 -12.16
N VAL A 51 12.36 14.18 -13.36
CA VAL A 51 11.32 14.77 -14.20
C VAL A 51 10.25 13.76 -14.58
N VAL A 52 10.65 12.52 -14.84
CA VAL A 52 9.71 11.48 -15.26
C VAL A 52 8.80 11.04 -14.13
N LEU A 53 9.19 11.24 -12.86
CA LEU A 53 8.50 10.68 -11.71
C LEU A 53 7.25 11.48 -11.31
N PRO A 54 6.24 10.83 -10.69
CA PRO A 54 5.14 11.53 -10.08
C PRO A 54 5.64 12.54 -9.04
N ASP A 55 4.79 13.50 -8.70
CA ASP A 55 4.98 14.32 -7.51
C ASP A 55 4.72 13.49 -6.25
N HIS A 56 5.69 12.63 -5.92
CA HIS A 56 5.60 11.75 -4.76
C HIS A 56 5.52 12.53 -3.45
N GLU A 57 6.07 13.74 -3.36
CA GLU A 57 6.00 14.54 -2.13
C GLU A 57 4.57 15.01 -1.87
N ALA A 58 3.93 15.58 -2.89
CA ALA A 58 2.52 15.97 -2.80
C ALA A 58 1.61 14.76 -2.52
N LEU A 59 1.89 13.61 -3.15
CA LEU A 59 1.12 12.40 -2.92
C LEU A 59 1.33 11.87 -1.49
N LEU A 60 2.57 11.70 -1.03
CA LEU A 60 2.88 11.23 0.33
C LEU A 60 2.24 12.11 1.41
N ALA A 61 2.20 13.43 1.21
CA ALA A 61 1.50 14.33 2.14
C ALA A 61 0.00 14.02 2.23
N ARG A 62 -0.68 13.85 1.09
CA ARG A 62 -2.11 13.48 1.05
C ARG A 62 -2.37 12.12 1.69
N LEU A 63 -1.47 11.15 1.48
CA LEU A 63 -1.57 9.85 2.15
C LEU A 63 -1.42 10.00 3.67
N ALA A 64 -0.45 10.79 4.13
CA ALA A 64 -0.23 11.03 5.55
C ALA A 64 -1.46 11.67 6.21
N ASP A 65 -2.04 12.68 5.57
CA ASP A 65 -3.29 13.31 6.03
C ASP A 65 -4.40 12.27 6.16
N ARG A 66 -4.56 11.41 5.15
CA ARG A 66 -5.60 10.37 5.17
C ARG A 66 -5.39 9.36 6.28
N LEU A 67 -4.16 8.93 6.52
CA LEU A 67 -3.81 7.95 7.55
C LEU A 67 -3.92 8.54 8.97
N THR A 68 -3.59 9.82 9.15
CA THR A 68 -3.64 10.50 10.45
C THR A 68 -5.05 10.58 11.03
N VAL A 69 -6.06 10.71 10.18
CA VAL A 69 -7.48 10.84 10.62
C VAL A 69 -8.08 9.49 11.05
N ALA A 70 -7.38 8.37 10.83
CA ALA A 70 -7.88 7.05 11.16
C ALA A 70 -7.92 6.81 12.68
N SER A 71 -9.10 6.49 13.21
CA SER A 71 -9.21 5.87 14.54
C SER A 71 -8.72 4.40 14.48
N PRO A 72 -8.38 3.77 15.61
CA PRO A 72 -7.90 2.38 15.63
C PRO A 72 -8.80 1.37 14.88
N GLY A 73 -10.13 1.52 14.98
CA GLY A 73 -11.11 0.71 14.25
C GLY A 73 -11.33 1.07 12.77
N GLY A 74 -10.69 2.15 12.28
CA GLY A 74 -10.76 2.61 10.89
C GLY A 74 -9.44 2.45 10.12
N SER A 75 -8.45 1.78 10.71
CA SER A 75 -7.11 1.56 10.14
C SER A 75 -7.16 0.81 8.79
N GLU A 76 -7.95 -0.26 8.69
CA GLU A 76 -8.12 -1.02 7.44
C GLU A 76 -8.66 -0.13 6.31
N THR A 77 -9.75 0.60 6.60
CA THR A 77 -10.36 1.54 5.65
C THR A 77 -9.39 2.63 5.22
N ALA A 78 -8.61 3.18 6.16
CA ALA A 78 -7.63 4.22 5.86
C ALA A 78 -6.50 3.71 4.95
N LEU A 79 -6.02 2.48 5.18
CA LEU A 79 -5.03 1.83 4.31
C LEU A 79 -5.58 1.58 2.90
N ARG A 80 -6.84 1.11 2.80
CA ARG A 80 -7.52 0.91 1.52
C ARG A 80 -7.65 2.20 0.75
N GLU A 81 -8.18 3.24 1.37
CA GLU A 81 -8.36 4.55 0.73
C GLU A 81 -7.03 5.18 0.33
N ALA A 82 -6.02 5.20 1.22
CA ALA A 82 -4.71 5.75 0.91
C ALA A 82 -4.04 5.01 -0.26
N THR A 83 -4.17 3.69 -0.34
CA THR A 83 -3.62 2.89 -1.44
C THR A 83 -4.39 3.13 -2.75
N ALA A 84 -5.71 3.22 -2.68
CA ALA A 84 -6.55 3.54 -3.83
C ALA A 84 -6.23 4.93 -4.40
N MET A 85 -5.91 5.93 -3.57
CA MET A 85 -5.47 7.25 -4.02
C MET A 85 -4.22 7.17 -4.90
N VAL A 86 -3.25 6.33 -4.54
CA VAL A 86 -2.04 6.13 -5.36
C VAL A 86 -2.41 5.50 -6.70
N LEU A 87 -3.24 4.46 -6.69
CA LEU A 87 -3.68 3.82 -7.93
C LEU A 87 -4.42 4.80 -8.84
N THR A 88 -5.42 5.51 -8.32
CA THR A 88 -6.20 6.51 -9.07
C THR A 88 -5.30 7.57 -9.71
N GLN A 89 -4.25 8.02 -9.01
CA GLN A 89 -3.28 8.97 -9.57
C GLN A 89 -2.57 8.39 -10.80
N TYR A 90 -2.09 7.14 -10.72
CA TYR A 90 -1.44 6.48 -11.86
C TYR A 90 -2.40 6.25 -13.03
N LEU A 91 -3.65 5.86 -12.74
CA LEU A 91 -4.67 5.67 -13.78
C LEU A 91 -5.00 6.99 -14.49
N ALA A 92 -5.11 8.09 -13.74
CA ALA A 92 -5.35 9.42 -14.28
C ALA A 92 -4.18 9.94 -15.16
N GLU A 93 -2.95 9.51 -14.88
CA GLU A 93 -1.77 9.82 -15.70
C GLU A 93 -1.75 9.07 -17.04
N GLY A 94 -2.42 7.93 -17.15
CA GLY A 94 -2.61 7.18 -18.39
C GLY A 94 -1.29 6.82 -19.09
N GLU A 95 -1.12 7.28 -20.32
CA GLU A 95 0.10 7.01 -21.11
C GLU A 95 1.38 7.59 -20.50
N THR A 96 1.30 8.67 -19.71
CA THR A 96 2.47 9.20 -18.99
C THR A 96 3.03 8.17 -18.00
N ALA A 97 2.15 7.50 -17.26
CA ALA A 97 2.53 6.43 -16.35
C ALA A 97 3.14 5.22 -17.09
N ARG A 98 2.58 4.88 -18.26
CA ARG A 98 3.10 3.81 -19.12
C ARG A 98 4.46 4.16 -19.74
N ALA A 99 4.66 5.39 -20.18
CA ALA A 99 5.95 5.87 -20.67
C ALA A 99 7.02 5.82 -19.57
N ARG A 100 6.69 6.28 -18.35
CA ARG A 100 7.56 6.13 -17.18
C ARG A 100 7.91 4.67 -16.91
N TYR A 101 6.94 3.77 -16.98
CA TYR A 101 7.17 2.33 -16.79
C TYR A 101 8.13 1.75 -17.83
N ARG A 102 8.00 2.14 -19.10
CA ARG A 102 8.94 1.75 -20.17
C ARG A 102 10.36 2.27 -19.88
N LEU A 103 10.50 3.53 -19.47
CA LEU A 103 11.79 4.12 -19.11
C LEU A 103 12.44 3.43 -17.89
N ALA A 104 11.68 3.16 -16.82
CA ALA A 104 12.19 2.43 -15.65
C ALA A 104 12.64 1.00 -15.98
N SER A 105 12.06 0.40 -17.03
CA SER A 105 12.42 -0.93 -17.50
C SER A 105 13.74 -0.95 -18.26
N SER A 106 14.14 0.14 -18.92
CA SER A 106 15.38 0.21 -19.73
C SER A 106 16.50 1.05 -19.11
N VAL A 107 16.17 2.03 -18.26
CA VAL A 107 17.13 3.02 -17.71
C VAL A 107 17.37 2.75 -16.22
N PRO A 108 18.59 2.30 -15.81
CA PRO A 108 18.91 1.99 -14.42
C PRO A 108 18.66 3.15 -13.44
N ALA A 109 19.05 4.37 -13.82
CA ALA A 109 18.88 5.55 -12.97
C ALA A 109 17.41 5.82 -12.60
N ILE A 110 16.48 5.59 -13.53
CA ILE A 110 15.04 5.71 -13.28
C ILE A 110 14.57 4.59 -12.37
N ARG A 111 15.01 3.36 -12.63
CA ARG A 111 14.65 2.19 -11.83
C ARG A 111 15.05 2.34 -10.37
N ASP A 112 16.28 2.80 -10.11
CA ASP A 112 16.80 2.99 -8.76
C ASP A 112 16.00 4.08 -8.01
N ARG A 113 15.62 5.14 -8.73
CA ARG A 113 14.79 6.21 -8.17
C ARG A 113 13.37 5.74 -7.85
N GLU A 114 12.78 4.88 -8.69
CA GLU A 114 11.49 4.22 -8.42
C GLU A 114 11.57 3.33 -7.17
N VAL A 115 12.62 2.50 -7.04
CA VAL A 115 12.85 1.69 -5.84
C VAL A 115 12.95 2.57 -4.59
N ALA A 116 13.70 3.66 -4.66
CA ALA A 116 13.81 4.62 -3.55
C ALA A 116 12.46 5.29 -3.23
N SER A 117 11.64 5.58 -4.24
CA SER A 117 10.28 6.10 -4.06
C SER A 117 9.37 5.09 -3.36
N VAL A 118 9.34 3.83 -3.80
CA VAL A 118 8.57 2.74 -3.16
C VAL A 118 8.92 2.62 -1.68
N GLN A 119 10.21 2.70 -1.33
CA GLN A 119 10.66 2.64 0.05
C GLN A 119 10.16 3.82 0.91
N ARG A 120 9.89 4.99 0.32
CA ARG A 120 9.24 6.11 1.05
C ARG A 120 7.80 5.78 1.43
N TYR A 121 7.05 5.12 0.55
CA TYR A 121 5.69 4.68 0.85
C TYR A 121 5.67 3.63 1.95
N VAL A 122 6.53 2.61 1.87
CA VAL A 122 6.64 1.58 2.92
C VAL A 122 6.89 2.21 4.28
N ARG A 123 7.86 3.16 4.36
CA ARG A 123 8.12 3.88 5.61
C ARG A 123 6.92 4.67 6.12
N LEU A 124 6.22 5.41 5.24
CA LEU A 124 5.05 6.18 5.63
C LEU A 124 3.95 5.27 6.20
N PHE A 125 3.60 4.20 5.49
CA PHE A 125 2.60 3.24 5.94
C PHE A 125 3.02 2.56 7.26
N SER A 126 4.26 2.09 7.33
CA SER A 126 4.79 1.42 8.53
C SER A 126 4.75 2.32 9.76
N GLN A 127 5.05 3.61 9.63
CA GLN A 127 4.99 4.57 10.74
C GLN A 127 3.56 4.72 11.29
N HIS A 128 2.57 4.83 10.42
CA HIS A 128 1.16 4.98 10.85
C HIS A 128 0.61 3.68 11.43
N VAL A 129 0.89 2.54 10.79
CA VAL A 129 0.47 1.24 11.31
C VAL A 129 1.12 0.94 12.66
N HIS A 130 2.40 1.30 12.83
CA HIS A 130 3.08 1.17 14.12
C HIS A 130 2.38 2.00 15.21
N GLY A 131 1.98 3.24 14.91
CA GLY A 131 1.22 4.07 15.84
C GLY A 131 -0.13 3.47 16.24
N TRP A 132 -0.79 2.72 15.36
CA TRP A 132 -2.03 2.00 15.69
C TRP A 132 -1.82 0.72 16.49
N LEU A 133 -0.61 0.15 16.45
CA LEU A 133 -0.22 -1.10 17.13
C LEU A 133 0.76 -0.86 18.29
N ASP A 134 0.86 0.37 18.80
CA ASP A 134 1.81 0.77 19.87
C ASP A 134 1.74 -0.16 21.10
N GLN A 135 0.54 -0.61 21.46
CA GLN A 135 0.31 -1.45 22.64
C GLN A 135 0.52 -2.95 22.39
N GLU A 136 0.83 -3.37 21.16
CA GLU A 136 1.03 -4.76 20.79
C GLU A 136 2.51 -5.16 20.90
N PRO A 137 2.86 -6.29 21.56
CA PRO A 137 4.26 -6.73 21.71
C PRO A 137 5.01 -6.88 20.38
N ASP A 138 4.34 -7.37 19.34
CA ASP A 138 4.90 -7.56 17.99
C ASP A 138 4.56 -6.39 17.04
N GLY A 139 4.07 -5.26 17.58
CA GLY A 139 3.60 -4.11 16.82
C GLY A 139 4.57 -3.60 15.75
N PRO A 140 5.88 -3.42 16.03
CA PRO A 140 6.85 -2.97 15.04
C PRO A 140 6.98 -3.91 13.84
N LEU A 141 7.15 -5.22 14.08
CA LEU A 141 7.29 -6.21 13.01
C LEU A 141 5.99 -6.33 12.19
N ARG A 142 4.84 -6.34 12.87
CA ARG A 142 3.53 -6.39 12.20
C ARG A 142 3.31 -5.16 11.33
N ALA A 143 3.71 -3.97 11.80
CA ALA A 143 3.61 -2.75 11.01
C ALA A 143 4.45 -2.79 9.73
N GLU A 144 5.69 -3.30 9.81
CA GLU A 144 6.56 -3.46 8.63
C GLU A 144 5.99 -4.48 7.64
N LEU A 145 5.49 -5.62 8.13
CA LEU A 145 4.88 -6.66 7.31
C LEU A 145 3.61 -6.18 6.60
N VAL A 146 2.70 -5.50 7.31
CA VAL A 146 1.46 -4.96 6.74
C VAL A 146 1.80 -3.88 5.70
N ALA A 147 2.66 -2.92 6.03
CA ALA A 147 3.04 -1.84 5.12
C ALA A 147 3.69 -2.38 3.84
N SER A 148 4.61 -3.34 3.98
CA SER A 148 5.27 -3.99 2.84
C SER A 148 4.26 -4.74 1.98
N SER A 149 3.34 -5.48 2.60
CA SER A 149 2.33 -6.27 1.89
C SER A 149 1.34 -5.39 1.13
N VAL A 150 0.88 -4.28 1.73
CA VAL A 150 0.01 -3.29 1.07
C VAL A 150 0.70 -2.69 -0.16
N VAL A 151 1.97 -2.30 -0.02
CA VAL A 151 2.75 -1.74 -1.14
C VAL A 151 3.02 -2.79 -2.23
N ILE A 152 3.26 -4.05 -1.86
CA ILE A 152 3.41 -5.16 -2.82
C ILE A 152 2.10 -5.41 -3.57
N ALA A 153 0.97 -5.48 -2.86
CA ALA A 153 -0.36 -5.65 -3.45
C ALA A 153 -0.67 -4.55 -4.47
N HIS A 154 -0.44 -3.29 -4.09
CA HIS A 154 -0.57 -2.14 -4.98
C HIS A 154 0.32 -2.28 -6.23
N ASN A 155 1.61 -2.53 -6.04
CA ASN A 155 2.57 -2.61 -7.14
C ASN A 155 2.29 -3.78 -8.09
N HIS A 156 1.75 -4.88 -7.58
CA HIS A 156 1.33 -6.02 -8.41
C HIS A 156 0.23 -5.58 -9.38
N VAL A 157 -0.84 -5.00 -8.86
CA VAL A 157 -2.00 -4.54 -9.64
C VAL A 157 -1.61 -3.41 -10.59
N LEU A 158 -0.84 -2.44 -10.12
CA LEU A 158 -0.36 -1.33 -10.94
C LEU A 158 0.47 -1.83 -12.14
N ARG A 159 1.37 -2.79 -11.93
CA ARG A 159 2.18 -3.36 -13.03
C ARG A 159 1.34 -4.14 -14.03
N ARG A 160 0.30 -4.84 -13.59
CA ARG A 160 -0.65 -5.50 -14.49
C ARG A 160 -1.34 -4.47 -15.38
N TRP A 161 -1.84 -3.38 -14.80
CA TRP A 161 -2.47 -2.30 -15.57
C TRP A 161 -1.50 -1.61 -16.54
N LEU A 162 -0.27 -1.34 -16.10
CA LEU A 162 0.78 -0.74 -16.93
C LEU A 162 1.14 -1.60 -18.15
N ARG A 163 0.96 -2.93 -18.06
CA ARG A 163 1.16 -3.88 -19.16
C ARG A 163 -0.10 -4.18 -19.95
N GLY A 164 -1.25 -3.62 -19.58
CA GLY A 164 -2.54 -3.90 -20.21
C GLY A 164 -3.08 -5.30 -19.90
N GLU A 165 -2.71 -5.88 -18.75
CA GLU A 165 -3.12 -7.22 -18.32
C GLU A 165 -4.42 -7.22 -17.48
N THR A 166 -4.99 -6.04 -17.21
CA THR A 166 -6.23 -5.87 -16.45
C THR A 166 -7.02 -4.66 -16.94
N ASP A 167 -8.35 -4.82 -17.01
CA ASP A 167 -9.32 -3.77 -17.34
C ASP A 167 -10.02 -3.21 -16.10
N ASP A 168 -9.87 -3.86 -14.93
CA ASP A 168 -10.46 -3.41 -13.66
C ASP A 168 -9.42 -3.44 -12.52
N PRO A 169 -8.45 -2.51 -12.54
CA PRO A 169 -7.42 -2.44 -11.51
C PRO A 169 -7.98 -2.08 -10.12
N HIS A 170 -9.16 -1.46 -10.03
CA HIS A 170 -9.76 -1.13 -8.73
C HIS A 170 -10.29 -2.38 -8.03
N ALA A 171 -11.02 -3.25 -8.75
CA ALA A 171 -11.48 -4.51 -8.19
C ALA A 171 -10.31 -5.45 -7.83
N GLU A 172 -9.29 -5.55 -8.69
CA GLU A 172 -8.09 -6.33 -8.38
C GLU A 172 -7.34 -5.79 -7.15
N LEU A 173 -7.28 -4.47 -6.98
CA LEU A 173 -6.67 -3.86 -5.79
C LEU A 173 -7.42 -4.22 -4.51
N ASP A 174 -8.76 -4.21 -4.52
CA ASP A 174 -9.54 -4.56 -3.34
C ASP A 174 -9.30 -6.01 -2.89
N GLY A 175 -9.23 -6.94 -3.85
CA GLY A 175 -8.88 -8.33 -3.60
C GLY A 175 -7.45 -8.49 -3.06
N ALA A 176 -6.48 -7.82 -3.68
CA ALA A 176 -5.08 -7.87 -3.25
C ALA A 176 -4.88 -7.25 -1.85
N LEU A 177 -5.60 -6.17 -1.53
CA LEU A 177 -5.57 -5.54 -0.22
C LEU A 177 -6.23 -6.41 0.86
N THR A 178 -7.27 -7.17 0.52
CA THR A 178 -7.84 -8.14 1.45
C THR A 178 -6.80 -9.16 1.91
N LEU A 179 -6.03 -9.73 0.98
CA LEU A 179 -4.93 -10.64 1.31
C LEU A 179 -3.81 -9.96 2.11
N ALA A 180 -3.46 -8.73 1.77
CA ALA A 180 -2.40 -7.98 2.46
C ALA A 180 -2.79 -7.58 3.90
N LEU A 181 -4.06 -7.24 4.12
CA LEU A 181 -4.56 -6.70 5.38
C LEU A 181 -4.99 -7.79 6.37
N ASP A 182 -5.10 -9.05 5.96
CA ASP A 182 -5.29 -10.16 6.89
C ASP A 182 -4.15 -10.25 7.93
N LEU A 183 -2.94 -9.79 7.60
CA LEU A 183 -1.82 -9.65 8.55
C LEU A 183 -2.08 -8.63 9.66
N LEU A 184 -2.92 -7.62 9.40
CA LEU A 184 -3.29 -6.60 10.39
C LEU A 184 -4.25 -7.17 11.43
N ARG A 185 -5.13 -8.09 11.04
CA ARG A 185 -6.15 -8.71 11.91
C ARG A 185 -5.54 -9.59 13.02
N GLY A 186 -4.27 -9.98 12.86
CA GLY A 186 -3.58 -10.87 13.79
C GLY A 186 -4.07 -12.30 13.64
N PRO A 187 -3.45 -13.26 14.33
CA PRO A 187 -4.01 -14.60 14.41
C PRO A 187 -5.42 -14.48 14.98
N VAL A 188 -6.43 -14.91 14.21
CA VAL A 188 -7.75 -15.19 14.75
C VAL A 188 -7.49 -16.25 15.81
N ALA A 189 -7.53 -15.88 17.09
CA ALA A 189 -7.53 -16.86 18.15
C ALA A 189 -8.64 -17.86 17.79
N PRO A 190 -8.36 -19.17 17.75
CA PRO A 190 -9.39 -20.15 17.42
C PRO A 190 -10.58 -19.82 18.30
N GLU A 191 -11.76 -19.63 17.69
CA GLU A 191 -12.96 -19.18 18.38
C GLU A 191 -13.05 -19.91 19.71
N GLN A 192 -12.74 -19.22 20.82
CA GLN A 192 -13.07 -19.78 22.11
C GLN A 192 -14.59 -19.88 22.08
N PRO A 193 -15.18 -21.06 22.30
CA PRO A 193 -16.62 -21.23 22.19
C PRO A 193 -17.29 -20.19 23.08
N THR A 194 -17.95 -19.22 22.45
CA THR A 194 -18.60 -18.12 23.16
C THR A 194 -19.98 -18.59 23.56
N ILE A 195 -20.21 -18.68 24.86
CA ILE A 195 -21.52 -19.03 25.42
C ILE A 195 -22.20 -17.72 25.81
N VAL A 196 -23.32 -17.40 25.15
CA VAL A 196 -24.14 -16.23 25.49
C VAL A 196 -25.31 -16.67 26.37
N ILE A 197 -25.40 -16.12 27.59
CA ILE A 197 -26.51 -16.35 28.52
C ILE A 197 -27.44 -15.13 28.45
N THR A 198 -28.63 -15.31 27.88
CA THR A 198 -29.65 -14.25 27.85
C THR A 198 -30.69 -14.49 28.94
N GLY A 199 -30.77 -13.57 29.91
CA GLY A 199 -31.69 -13.65 31.06
C GLY A 199 -30.94 -13.61 32.40
N GLY A 200 -31.61 -13.17 33.48
CA GLY A 200 -31.04 -13.20 34.82
C GLY A 200 -30.96 -14.64 35.32
N ALA A 201 -29.76 -15.18 35.47
CA ALA A 201 -29.58 -16.45 36.14
C ALA A 201 -29.78 -16.24 37.65
N GLU A 202 -30.83 -16.83 38.23
CA GLU A 202 -31.02 -16.86 39.68
C GLU A 202 -30.00 -17.80 40.36
N ASP A 203 -29.43 -18.75 39.60
CA ASP A 203 -28.50 -19.77 40.07
C ASP A 203 -27.42 -20.10 39.01
N VAL A 204 -26.15 -20.05 39.43
CA VAL A 204 -24.98 -20.34 38.60
C VAL A 204 -24.87 -21.82 38.25
N ASP A 205 -25.31 -22.72 39.15
CA ASP A 205 -25.18 -24.16 38.93
C ASP A 205 -26.09 -24.65 37.79
N GLU A 206 -27.27 -24.05 37.67
CA GLU A 206 -28.21 -24.32 36.57
C GLU A 206 -27.66 -23.87 35.21
N VAL A 207 -26.96 -22.72 35.17
CA VAL A 207 -26.27 -22.25 33.96
C VAL A 207 -25.18 -23.24 33.56
N VAL A 208 -24.34 -23.66 34.51
CA VAL A 208 -23.24 -24.61 34.26
C VAL A 208 -23.77 -25.96 33.76
N ARG A 209 -24.89 -26.45 34.32
CA ARG A 209 -25.55 -27.69 33.86
C ARG A 209 -26.00 -27.59 32.40
N ARG A 210 -26.70 -26.51 32.03
CA ARG A 210 -27.19 -26.30 30.65
C ARG A 210 -26.06 -26.18 29.64
N VAL A 211 -24.97 -25.53 30.02
CA VAL A 211 -23.75 -25.45 29.19
C VAL A 211 -23.17 -26.83 28.94
N ARG A 212 -23.04 -27.68 29.97
CA ARG A 212 -22.54 -29.05 29.81
C ARG A 212 -23.43 -29.92 28.92
N GLU A 213 -24.74 -29.78 29.04
CA GLU A 213 -25.70 -30.49 28.18
C GLU A 213 -25.58 -30.07 26.71
N ALA A 214 -25.44 -28.77 26.45
CA ALA A 214 -25.31 -28.23 25.10
C ALA A 214 -23.99 -28.62 24.41
N LEU A 215 -22.89 -28.70 25.16
CA LEU A 215 -21.57 -29.04 24.62
C LEU A 215 -21.34 -30.56 24.43
N GLY A 216 -22.20 -31.40 25.01
CA GLY A 216 -22.07 -32.86 24.98
C GLY A 216 -20.83 -33.38 25.77
N PRO A 217 -20.68 -34.70 25.91
CA PRO A 217 -19.51 -35.28 26.58
C PRO A 217 -18.25 -34.98 25.76
N GLY A 218 -17.33 -34.21 26.33
CA GLY A 218 -16.10 -33.79 25.66
C GLY A 218 -15.35 -34.97 25.07
N LYS A 219 -14.93 -34.86 23.81
CA LYS A 219 -13.99 -35.81 23.19
C LYS A 219 -12.67 -35.72 23.94
N ASN A 220 -12.50 -36.58 24.94
CA ASN A 220 -11.25 -36.75 25.66
C ASN A 220 -10.23 -37.34 24.67
N GLN A 221 -9.37 -36.51 24.07
CA GLN A 221 -8.25 -37.00 23.27
C GLN A 221 -7.34 -37.79 24.21
N GLY A 222 -7.38 -39.11 24.07
CA GLY A 222 -6.68 -40.05 24.92
C GLY A 222 -5.18 -39.80 24.91
N ARG A 223 -4.61 -39.48 26.08
CA ARG A 223 -3.21 -39.78 26.37
C ARG A 223 -3.11 -41.30 26.52
N SER A 224 -2.85 -41.98 25.41
CA SER A 224 -2.27 -43.33 25.43
C SER A 224 -0.84 -43.21 25.92
N GLY A 225 -0.51 -43.85 27.04
CA GLY A 225 0.83 -43.83 27.60
C GLY A 225 0.97 -44.71 28.84
N LEU A 226 1.33 -45.97 28.59
CA LEU A 226 2.04 -46.91 29.47
C LEU A 226 1.24 -47.54 30.63
N GLY A 227 0.82 -48.79 30.41
CA GLY A 227 0.60 -49.76 31.49
C GLY A 227 1.94 -50.35 31.98
N PRO A 228 2.05 -50.75 33.26
CA PRO A 228 3.30 -51.31 33.78
C PRO A 228 3.35 -52.85 33.63
N ALA A 229 4.59 -53.29 33.32
CA ALA A 229 5.23 -54.61 33.49
C ALA A 229 4.52 -55.85 32.92
#